data_AF-A0A4R2ZU09-F1
#
_entry.id   AF-A0A4R2ZU09-F1
#
_cell.length_a   1.000
_cell.length_b   1.000
_cell.length_c   1.000
_cell.angle_alpha   90.00
_cell.angle_beta   90.00
_cell.angle_gamma   90.00
#
_symmetry.space_group_name_H-M   'P 1'
#
loop_
_entity.id
_entity.type
_entity.pdbx_description
1 polymer ?
#
loop_
_entity_poly.entity_id
_entity_poly.type
_entity_poly.pdbx_seq_one_letter_code
_entity_poly.pdbx_strand_id
1 'polypeptide(L)'
;MKNILYLGLLILGTLSRSYAQKTNAKYDHLLADSLGADNYGMKYYSFVLLKTGATKITDKDSVNRLFDGHMKNIQRLAKEKKLIVAGPFGKNERDYRGIFILNVKTIKEAEALLATDPAIKAGLLISEITLWYGSAALPLYLEASEKVNKFEF
;
A
#
# COMPACT_ATOMS: atom_id res chain seq x y z
N MET A 1 -26.44 30.80 62.06
CA MET A 1 -25.89 31.37 60.82
C MET A 1 -25.16 30.27 60.07
N LYS A 2 -25.88 29.48 59.25
CA LYS A 2 -25.42 28.16 58.77
C LYS A 2 -25.70 27.99 57.27
N ASN A 3 -25.54 29.06 56.48
CA ASN A 3 -25.99 29.09 55.07
C ASN A 3 -24.93 29.62 54.08
N ILE A 4 -23.63 29.45 54.33
CA ILE A 4 -22.58 29.90 53.38
C ILE A 4 -21.56 28.77 53.12
N LEU A 5 -22.04 27.56 52.84
CA LEU A 5 -21.15 26.46 52.44
C LEU A 5 -21.66 25.60 51.28
N TYR A 6 -22.53 26.15 50.43
CA TYR A 6 -23.04 25.46 49.23
C TYR A 6 -23.03 26.35 47.99
N LEU A 7 -21.98 27.16 47.81
CA LEU A 7 -21.79 27.94 46.57
C LEU A 7 -20.43 27.70 45.91
N GLY A 8 -19.76 26.58 46.25
CA GLY A 8 -18.44 26.21 45.72
C GLY A 8 -18.43 24.97 44.83
N LEU A 9 -19.58 24.33 44.56
CA LEU A 9 -19.63 22.98 43.96
C LEU A 9 -20.60 22.85 42.78
N LEU A 10 -20.76 23.90 41.96
CA LEU A 10 -21.70 23.86 40.82
C LEU A 10 -21.15 24.46 39.51
N ILE A 11 -19.83 24.64 39.41
CA ILE A 11 -19.20 25.14 38.16
C ILE A 11 -17.92 24.34 37.84
N LEU A 12 -17.98 23.00 37.92
CA LEU A 12 -16.87 22.14 37.49
C LEU A 12 -17.30 20.98 36.59
N GLY A 13 -18.47 21.08 35.94
CA GLY A 13 -19.07 19.96 35.19
C GLY A 13 -19.33 20.18 33.69
N THR A 14 -19.17 21.38 33.13
CA THR A 14 -19.73 21.69 31.78
C THR A 14 -18.72 21.86 30.65
N LEU A 15 -17.47 21.41 30.80
CA LEU A 15 -16.51 21.36 29.69
C LEU A 15 -16.10 19.93 29.33
N SER A 16 -17.04 19.00 29.36
CA SER A 16 -16.92 17.82 28.50
C SER A 16 -17.20 18.26 27.06
N ARG A 17 -16.19 18.82 26.39
CA ARG A 17 -16.18 18.89 24.93
C ARG A 17 -16.09 17.46 24.43
N SER A 18 -17.22 16.77 24.35
CA SER A 18 -17.35 15.60 23.50
C SER A 18 -16.96 16.07 22.11
N TYR A 19 -15.77 15.69 21.64
CA TYR A 19 -15.45 15.72 20.22
C TYR A 19 -16.39 14.71 19.56
N ALA A 20 -17.64 15.12 19.33
CA ALA A 20 -18.54 14.38 18.48
C ALA A 20 -17.87 14.36 17.11
N GLN A 21 -17.29 13.22 16.73
CA GLN A 21 -16.78 13.04 15.39
C GLN A 21 -17.95 13.29 14.43
N LYS A 22 -17.80 14.32 13.59
CA LYS A 22 -18.78 14.62 12.55
C LYS A 22 -18.79 13.42 11.60
N THR A 23 -19.89 12.68 11.58
CA THR A 23 -20.04 11.52 10.69
C THR A 23 -19.99 11.99 9.24
N ASN A 24 -19.31 11.20 8.39
CA ASN A 24 -19.25 11.47 6.96
C ASN A 24 -20.57 11.00 6.33
N ALA A 25 -21.40 11.94 5.85
CA ALA A 25 -22.66 11.60 5.18
C ALA A 25 -22.49 10.79 3.88
N LYS A 26 -21.28 10.72 3.33
CA LYS A 26 -20.93 9.90 2.16
C LYS A 26 -20.34 8.53 2.54
N TYR A 27 -20.28 8.20 3.83
CA TYR A 27 -19.71 6.94 4.28
C TYR A 27 -20.54 5.76 3.79
N ASP A 28 -19.89 4.89 3.03
CA ASP A 28 -20.42 3.61 2.58
C ASP A 28 -19.72 2.50 3.36
N HIS A 29 -20.41 1.95 4.37
CA HIS A 29 -19.84 0.93 5.24
C HIS A 29 -19.59 -0.39 4.52
N LEU A 30 -20.46 -0.77 3.55
CA LEU A 30 -20.28 -2.00 2.79
C LEU A 30 -19.02 -1.92 1.92
N LEU A 31 -18.81 -0.76 1.28
CA LEU A 31 -17.58 -0.52 0.53
C LEU A 31 -16.36 -0.52 1.45
N ALA A 32 -16.42 0.18 2.60
CA ALA A 32 -15.33 0.21 3.57
C ALA A 32 -14.94 -1.20 4.06
N ASP A 33 -15.93 -2.01 4.45
CA ASP A 33 -15.72 -3.39 4.89
C ASP A 33 -15.13 -4.26 3.79
N SER A 34 -15.65 -4.15 2.56
CA SER A 34 -15.15 -4.90 1.40
C SER A 34 -13.68 -4.61 1.08
N LEU A 35 -13.23 -3.39 1.38
CA LEU A 35 -11.86 -2.94 1.15
C LEU A 35 -10.95 -3.19 2.37
N GLY A 36 -11.52 -3.57 3.51
CA GLY A 36 -10.81 -3.73 4.78
C GLY A 36 -10.33 -2.40 5.36
N ALA A 37 -11.12 -1.34 5.17
CA ALA A 37 -10.83 -0.01 5.67
C ALA A 37 -11.08 0.09 7.18
N ASP A 38 -10.24 0.86 7.88
CA ASP A 38 -10.53 1.31 9.23
C ASP A 38 -11.46 2.53 9.23
N ASN A 39 -11.68 3.11 10.42
CA ASN A 39 -12.54 4.28 10.62
C ASN A 39 -12.08 5.54 9.84
N TYR A 40 -10.83 5.56 9.36
CA TYR A 40 -10.28 6.65 8.55
C TYR A 40 -10.37 6.37 7.04
N GLY A 41 -10.90 5.22 6.63
CA GLY A 41 -10.89 4.81 5.23
C GLY A 41 -9.54 4.26 4.77
N MET A 42 -8.70 3.81 5.70
CA MET A 42 -7.30 3.47 5.46
C MET A 42 -7.01 2.01 5.83
N LYS A 43 -5.90 1.47 5.31
CA LYS A 43 -5.34 0.18 5.75
C LYS A 43 -3.84 0.10 5.49
N TYR A 44 -3.20 -0.90 6.07
CA TYR A 44 -1.81 -1.21 5.76
C TYR A 44 -1.67 -2.01 4.46
N TYR A 45 -0.69 -1.59 3.67
CA TYR A 45 -0.15 -2.27 2.50
C TYR A 45 1.33 -2.57 2.75
N SER A 46 1.94 -3.39 1.88
CA SER A 46 3.39 -3.51 1.83
C SER A 46 3.93 -2.66 0.68
N PHE A 47 4.59 -1.56 1.01
CA PHE A 47 5.36 -0.75 0.07
C PHE A 47 6.70 -1.42 -0.18
N VAL A 48 7.08 -1.55 -1.44
CA VAL A 48 8.34 -2.16 -1.86
C VAL A 48 9.10 -1.18 -2.73
N LEU A 49 10.35 -0.91 -2.36
CA LEU A 49 11.30 -0.19 -3.18
C LEU A 49 12.24 -1.20 -3.84
N LEU A 50 12.27 -1.21 -5.18
CA LEU A 50 13.18 -2.04 -5.95
C LEU A 50 14.46 -1.25 -6.26
N LYS A 51 15.61 -1.88 -6.04
CA LYS A 51 16.94 -1.34 -6.40
C LYS A 51 17.70 -2.35 -7.24
N THR A 52 18.78 -1.89 -7.89
CA THR A 52 19.71 -2.79 -8.59
C THR A 52 20.37 -3.74 -7.60
N GLY A 53 20.33 -5.04 -7.89
CA GLY A 53 21.02 -6.05 -7.09
C GLY A 53 22.48 -6.24 -7.48
N ALA A 54 23.21 -7.01 -6.67
CA ALA A 54 24.64 -7.22 -6.86
C ALA A 54 24.98 -8.26 -7.95
N THR A 55 24.02 -9.11 -8.35
CA THR A 55 24.26 -10.14 -9.35
C THR A 55 24.54 -9.50 -10.72
N LYS A 56 25.66 -9.89 -11.34
CA LYS A 56 26.02 -9.48 -12.69
C LYS A 56 25.93 -10.67 -13.63
N ILE A 57 24.98 -10.63 -14.56
CA ILE A 57 24.83 -11.61 -15.64
C ILE A 57 25.27 -10.93 -16.94
N THR A 58 26.26 -11.50 -17.62
CA THR A 58 26.83 -10.93 -18.85
C THR A 58 26.06 -11.35 -20.11
N ASP A 59 25.38 -12.50 -20.05
CA ASP A 59 24.51 -12.98 -21.13
C ASP A 59 23.22 -12.15 -21.20
N LYS A 60 23.09 -11.37 -22.27
CA LYS A 60 21.93 -10.49 -22.50
C LYS A 60 20.64 -11.27 -22.64
N ASP A 61 20.68 -12.44 -23.28
CA ASP A 61 19.47 -13.23 -23.51
C ASP A 61 18.91 -13.79 -22.19
N SER A 62 19.78 -14.19 -21.27
CA SER A 62 19.38 -14.59 -19.92
C SER A 62 18.78 -13.43 -19.13
N VAL A 63 19.37 -12.24 -19.18
CA VAL A 63 18.82 -11.05 -18.52
C VAL A 63 17.43 -10.72 -19.07
N ASN A 64 17.26 -10.73 -20.40
CA ASN A 64 15.97 -10.46 -21.03
C ASN A 64 14.91 -11.48 -20.60
N ARG A 65 15.22 -12.79 -20.61
CA ARG A 65 14.29 -13.82 -20.13
C ARG A 65 13.86 -13.63 -18.68
N LEU A 66 14.77 -13.20 -17.80
CA LEU A 66 14.46 -12.94 -16.40
C LEU A 66 13.52 -11.73 -16.24
N PHE A 67 13.75 -10.66 -17.01
CA PHE A 67 12.87 -9.49 -16.99
C PHE A 67 11.53 -9.71 -17.69
N ASP A 68 11.46 -10.55 -18.73
CA ASP A 68 10.19 -11.00 -19.28
C ASP A 68 9.38 -11.79 -18.24
N GLY A 69 10.07 -12.63 -17.45
CA GLY A 69 9.49 -13.31 -16.31
C GLY A 69 9.02 -12.35 -15.21
N HIS A 70 9.78 -11.30 -14.92
CA HIS A 70 9.40 -10.21 -14.00
C HIS A 70 8.10 -9.53 -14.44
N MET A 71 8.00 -9.15 -15.72
CA MET A 71 6.79 -8.51 -16.25
C MET A 71 5.56 -9.43 -16.19
N LYS A 72 5.71 -10.72 -16.53
CA LYS A 72 4.64 -11.72 -16.39
C LYS A 72 4.21 -11.90 -14.94
N ASN A 73 5.16 -11.86 -14.00
CA ASN A 73 4.88 -11.95 -12.57
C ASN A 73 4.07 -10.73 -12.08
N ILE A 74 4.44 -9.52 -12.50
CA ILE A 74 3.69 -8.28 -12.22
C ILE A 74 2.24 -8.41 -12.72
N GLN A 75 2.05 -8.80 -13.97
CA GLN A 75 0.72 -8.96 -14.57
C GLN A 75 -0.14 -9.96 -13.81
N ARG A 76 0.43 -11.12 -13.47
CA ARG A 76 -0.26 -12.15 -12.68
C ARG A 76 -0.68 -11.60 -11.32
N LEU A 77 0.22 -10.95 -10.59
CA LEU A 77 -0.08 -10.41 -9.26
C LEU A 77 -1.10 -9.26 -9.31
N ALA A 78 -1.10 -8.46 -10.37
CA ALA A 78 -2.11 -7.43 -10.60
C ALA A 78 -3.49 -8.04 -10.88
N LYS A 79 -3.56 -9.09 -11.73
CA LYS A 79 -4.80 -9.86 -11.98
C LYS A 79 -5.34 -10.51 -10.71
N GLU A 80 -4.45 -11.00 -9.84
CA GLU A 80 -4.81 -11.53 -8.51
C GLU A 80 -5.16 -10.43 -7.48
N LYS A 81 -5.11 -9.14 -7.84
CA LYS A 81 -5.30 -7.98 -6.95
C LYS A 81 -4.36 -7.95 -5.73
N LYS A 82 -3.24 -8.66 -5.82
CA LYS A 82 -2.18 -8.69 -4.81
C LYS A 82 -1.16 -7.58 -5.02
N LEU A 83 -0.95 -7.17 -6.26
CA LEU A 83 -0.14 -6.01 -6.64
C LEU A 83 -1.09 -4.90 -7.09
N ILE A 84 -1.10 -3.81 -6.35
CA ILE A 84 -1.99 -2.67 -6.59
C ILE A 84 -1.28 -1.69 -7.50
N VAL A 85 -0.11 -1.19 -7.12
CA VAL A 85 0.71 -0.28 -7.94
C VAL A 85 2.02 -0.95 -8.33
N ALA A 86 2.39 -0.82 -9.61
CA ALA A 86 3.72 -1.14 -10.09
C ALA A 86 4.20 -0.06 -11.06
N GLY A 87 5.45 0.37 -10.92
CA GLY A 87 5.99 1.37 -11.83
C GLY A 87 7.50 1.55 -11.68
N PRO A 88 8.23 1.76 -12.79
CA PRO A 88 9.64 2.07 -12.74
C PRO A 88 9.88 3.51 -12.26
N PHE A 89 11.01 3.74 -11.62
CA PHE A 89 11.52 5.10 -11.48
C PHE A 89 12.21 5.53 -12.79
N GLY A 90 12.16 6.83 -13.07
CA GLY A 90 13.03 7.43 -14.07
C GLY A 90 14.50 7.41 -13.63
N LYS A 91 15.40 7.89 -14.50
CA LYS A 91 16.82 8.04 -14.18
C LYS A 91 17.00 8.85 -12.90
N ASN A 92 17.74 8.31 -11.95
CA ASN A 92 17.99 8.91 -10.64
C ASN A 92 19.37 8.52 -10.11
N GLU A 93 19.86 9.24 -9.11
CA GLU A 93 21.17 9.03 -8.48
C GLU A 93 21.16 7.98 -7.35
N ARG A 94 20.00 7.36 -7.07
CA ARG A 94 19.78 6.52 -5.88
C ARG A 94 19.66 5.02 -6.21
N ASP A 95 19.98 4.63 -7.44
CA ASP A 95 19.81 3.27 -7.97
C ASP A 95 18.39 2.71 -7.84
N TYR A 96 17.39 3.58 -7.73
CA TYR A 96 16.00 3.15 -7.62
C TYR A 96 15.51 2.68 -8.99
N ARG A 97 14.89 1.49 -9.00
CA ARG A 97 14.42 0.82 -10.20
C ARG A 97 12.92 0.89 -10.36
N GLY A 98 12.18 0.73 -9.26
CA GLY A 98 10.73 0.86 -9.27
C GLY A 98 10.13 0.72 -7.89
N ILE A 99 8.81 0.82 -7.83
CA ILE A 99 8.02 0.54 -6.62
C ILE A 99 6.98 -0.54 -6.89
N PHE A 100 6.64 -1.27 -5.83
CA PHE A 100 5.39 -1.99 -5.73
C PHE A 100 4.58 -1.51 -4.52
N ILE A 101 3.25 -1.55 -4.63
CA ILE A 101 2.33 -1.51 -3.49
C ILE A 101 1.56 -2.82 -3.49
N LEU A 102 1.87 -3.70 -2.54
CA LEU A 102 1.23 -5.01 -2.40
C LEU A 102 0.08 -4.94 -1.38
N ASN A 103 -1.05 -5.56 -1.70
CA ASN A 103 -2.24 -5.66 -0.85
C ASN A 103 -2.14 -6.85 0.12
N VAL A 104 -1.11 -6.82 0.96
CA VAL A 104 -0.86 -7.82 2.01
C VAL A 104 -0.49 -7.12 3.32
N LYS A 105 -0.82 -7.75 4.44
CA LYS A 105 -0.78 -7.12 5.78
C LYS A 105 0.58 -7.25 6.44
N THR A 106 1.41 -8.18 5.99
CA THR A 106 2.69 -8.50 6.64
C THR A 106 3.86 -8.49 5.65
N ILE A 107 5.05 -8.18 6.18
CA ILE A 107 6.30 -8.25 5.42
C ILE A 107 6.53 -9.68 4.89
N LYS A 108 6.23 -10.71 5.68
CA LYS A 108 6.41 -12.11 5.29
C LYS A 108 5.56 -12.49 4.07
N GLU A 109 4.30 -12.03 4.01
CA GLU A 109 3.46 -12.24 2.83
C GLU A 109 4.03 -11.51 1.61
N ALA A 110 4.53 -10.28 1.79
CA ALA A 110 5.17 -9.53 0.71
C ALA A 110 6.43 -10.25 0.19
N GLU A 111 7.30 -10.72 1.08
CA GLU A 111 8.48 -11.53 0.73
C GLU A 111 8.10 -12.77 -0.07
N ALA A 112 7.04 -13.48 0.34
CA ALA A 112 6.56 -14.66 -0.37
C ALA A 112 6.10 -14.33 -1.80
N LEU A 113 5.45 -13.18 -2.01
CA LEU A 113 5.05 -12.72 -3.35
C LEU A 113 6.25 -12.26 -4.19
N LEU A 114 7.20 -11.56 -3.59
CA LEU A 114 8.40 -11.09 -4.28
C LEU A 114 9.34 -12.25 -4.66
N ALA A 115 9.36 -13.33 -3.87
CA ALA A 115 10.14 -14.53 -4.15
C ALA A 115 9.69 -15.28 -5.42
N THR A 116 8.48 -15.01 -5.93
CA THR A 116 8.02 -15.58 -7.22
C THR A 116 8.55 -14.82 -8.43
N ASP A 117 9.22 -13.69 -8.23
CA ASP A 117 9.77 -12.86 -9.29
C ASP A 117 11.14 -13.36 -9.77
N PRO A 118 11.31 -13.72 -11.05
CA PRO A 118 12.57 -14.23 -11.56
C PRO A 118 13.74 -13.24 -11.45
N ALA A 119 13.50 -11.93 -11.63
CA ALA A 119 14.55 -10.93 -11.55
C ALA A 119 15.02 -10.69 -10.10
N ILE A 120 14.09 -10.76 -9.14
CA ILE A 120 14.43 -10.69 -7.70
C ILE A 120 15.13 -11.98 -7.28
N LYS A 121 14.61 -13.15 -7.66
CA LYS A 121 15.20 -14.45 -7.33
C LYS A 121 16.61 -14.62 -7.89
N ALA A 122 16.90 -14.06 -9.07
CA ALA A 122 18.23 -14.04 -9.66
C ALA A 122 19.17 -13.00 -9.02
N GLY A 123 18.68 -12.14 -8.12
CA GLY A 123 19.45 -11.07 -7.50
C GLY A 123 19.80 -9.92 -8.46
N LEU A 124 19.12 -9.80 -9.61
CA LEU A 124 19.22 -8.64 -10.50
C LEU A 124 18.51 -7.42 -9.90
N LEU A 125 17.46 -7.68 -9.11
CA LEU A 125 16.76 -6.68 -8.31
C LEU A 125 16.80 -7.10 -6.83
N ILE A 126 16.86 -6.12 -5.94
CA ILE A 126 16.63 -6.30 -4.51
C ILE A 126 15.43 -5.46 -4.08
N SER A 127 14.73 -5.92 -3.05
CA SER A 127 13.52 -5.29 -2.53
C SER A 127 13.69 -4.85 -1.09
N GLU A 128 13.37 -3.59 -0.81
CA GLU A 128 13.21 -3.07 0.55
C GLU A 128 11.72 -2.92 0.85
N ILE A 129 11.24 -3.55 1.91
CA ILE A 129 9.81 -3.65 2.24
C ILE A 129 9.51 -2.82 3.49
N THR A 130 8.48 -1.98 3.41
CA THR A 130 7.97 -1.19 4.53
C THR A 130 6.45 -1.28 4.56
N LEU A 131 5.85 -1.50 5.74
CA LEU A 131 4.41 -1.40 5.89
C LEU A 131 3.98 0.06 5.73
N TRP A 132 3.11 0.32 4.75
CA TRP A 132 2.64 1.66 4.42
C TRP A 132 1.14 1.76 4.69
N TYR A 133 0.77 2.76 5.49
CA TYR A 133 -0.62 3.08 5.78
C TYR A 133 -1.17 4.01 4.70
N GLY A 134 -2.11 3.50 3.91
CA GLY A 134 -2.62 4.16 2.72
C GLY A 134 -4.13 4.00 2.58
N SER A 135 -4.72 4.71 1.61
CA SER A 135 -6.17 4.65 1.35
C SER A 135 -6.61 3.22 1.05
N ALA A 136 -7.64 2.73 1.75
CA ALA A 136 -8.24 1.42 1.49
C ALA A 136 -8.91 1.36 0.12
N ALA A 137 -9.28 2.51 -0.45
CA ALA A 137 -9.86 2.64 -1.79
C ALA A 137 -8.85 2.47 -2.93
N LEU A 138 -7.54 2.39 -2.63
CA LEU A 138 -6.51 2.29 -3.67
C LEU A 138 -6.79 1.17 -4.70
N PRO A 139 -7.19 -0.07 -4.34
CA PRO A 139 -7.46 -1.12 -5.33
C PRO A 139 -8.54 -0.77 -6.36
N LEU A 140 -9.45 0.16 -6.07
CA LEU A 140 -10.46 0.61 -7.03
C LEU A 140 -9.83 1.33 -8.24
N TYR A 141 -8.63 1.89 -8.08
CA TYR A 141 -7.93 2.52 -9.21
C TYR A 141 -7.61 1.51 -10.32
N LEU A 142 -7.46 0.21 -10.00
CA LEU A 142 -7.12 -0.82 -11.00
C LEU A 142 -8.15 -0.86 -12.14
N GLU A 143 -9.45 -0.69 -11.84
CA GLU A 143 -10.51 -0.64 -12.86
C GLU A 143 -10.37 0.58 -13.77
N ALA A 144 -9.95 1.72 -13.21
CA ALA A 144 -9.65 2.91 -14.01
C ALA A 144 -8.36 2.72 -14.82
N SER A 145 -7.35 2.08 -14.24
CA SER A 145 -6.07 1.78 -14.89
C SER A 145 -6.27 0.92 -16.14
N GLU A 146 -7.15 -0.07 -16.07
CA GLU A 146 -7.50 -0.93 -17.20
C GLU A 146 -8.09 -0.09 -18.35
N LYS A 147 -8.99 0.85 -18.05
CA LYS A 147 -9.67 1.69 -19.04
C LYS A 147 -8.77 2.74 -19.70
N VAL A 148 -7.70 3.16 -19.05
CA VAL A 148 -6.75 4.14 -19.63
C VAL A 148 -5.64 3.48 -20.45
N ASN A 149 -5.46 2.17 -20.31
CA ASN A 149 -4.47 1.43 -21.08
C ASN A 149 -4.93 1.29 -22.54
N LYS A 150 -4.08 1.71 -23.49
CA LYS A 150 -4.32 1.46 -24.91
C LYS A 150 -4.09 -0.01 -25.31
N PHE A 151 -3.20 -0.69 -24.60
CA PHE A 151 -2.79 -2.06 -24.90
C PHE A 151 -3.01 -2.95 -23.67
N GLU A 152 -3.47 -4.17 -23.92
CA GLU A 152 -3.52 -5.22 -22.90
C GLU A 152 -2.14 -5.80 -22.66
N PHE A 153 -1.89 -6.19 -21.41
CA PHE A 153 -0.64 -6.74 -20.93
C PHE A 153 -0.81 -8.20 -20.46
#